data_AF-A0A2M8Q8Q4-F1
#
_entry.id   AF-A0A2M8Q8Q4-F1
#
_cell.length_a   1.000
_cell.length_b   1.000
_cell.length_c   1.000
_cell.angle_alpha   90.00
_cell.angle_beta   90.00
_cell.angle_gamma   90.00
#
_symmetry.space_group_name_H-M   'P 1'
#
loop_
_entity.id
_entity.type
_entity.pdbx_description
1 polymer ?
#
loop_
_entity_poly.entity_id
_entity_poly.type
_entity_poly.pdbx_seq_one_letter_code
_entity_poly.pdbx_strand_id
1 'polypeptide(L)'
;SGTTSLRALLYFDEVFGYFPPTAEPPSKRPLLTLLKQARAFGLGVILVTQNPVDIDYKGLTNAGTWFIGKLQAERDKERVLAGLKGALSEAGKSEPTDYSTLITKLGNRVFLMHNVHEDGPVVFHTRWAMSYLRGPLTLPQVRTLMADRLRTTASTGAQGAAAGATSSGALEALQTATLQPQGAPAGFQTTPPAVPPDVTQVYLPCKLEERDAIRVAEQRAGARIEVKGVQLLYEAGVLGA
;
A
#
# COMPACT_ATOMS: atom_id res chain seq x y z
N SER A 1 10.32 -12.19 -17.68
CA SER A 1 9.78 -13.56 -17.47
C SER A 1 8.79 -13.51 -16.32
N GLY A 2 7.52 -13.84 -16.55
CA GLY A 2 6.49 -13.84 -15.51
C GLY A 2 6.56 -15.12 -14.67
N THR A 3 6.33 -15.02 -13.37
CA THR A 3 6.33 -16.17 -12.44
C THR A 3 4.91 -16.67 -12.21
N THR A 4 4.69 -17.98 -12.25
CA THR A 4 3.40 -18.62 -11.92
C THR A 4 3.25 -18.89 -10.42
N SER A 5 4.33 -18.88 -9.65
CA SER A 5 4.28 -19.07 -8.20
C SER A 5 3.91 -17.79 -7.47
N LEU A 6 3.00 -17.91 -6.49
CA LEU A 6 2.70 -16.85 -5.53
C LEU A 6 3.93 -16.58 -4.65
N ARG A 7 4.37 -15.32 -4.59
CA ARG A 7 5.54 -14.85 -3.85
C ARG A 7 5.16 -13.98 -2.66
N ALA A 8 4.09 -13.19 -2.80
CA ALA A 8 3.59 -12.30 -1.76
C ALA A 8 2.08 -12.12 -1.89
N LEU A 9 1.46 -11.71 -0.78
CA LEU A 9 0.04 -11.39 -0.70
C LEU A 9 -0.12 -9.97 -0.17
N LEU A 10 -0.79 -9.11 -0.93
CA LEU A 10 -1.29 -7.83 -0.44
C LEU A 10 -2.71 -8.05 0.09
N TYR A 11 -2.89 -7.81 1.39
CA TYR A 11 -4.20 -7.84 2.04
C TYR A 11 -4.65 -6.40 2.33
N PHE A 12 -5.83 -6.01 1.83
CA PHE A 12 -6.44 -4.71 2.09
C PHE A 12 -7.76 -4.93 2.83
N ASP A 13 -7.72 -4.71 4.15
CA ASP A 13 -8.91 -4.75 5.00
C ASP A 13 -9.71 -3.46 4.79
N GLU A 14 -10.93 -3.59 4.28
CA GLU A 14 -11.82 -2.48 3.91
C GLU A 14 -11.30 -1.55 2.81
N VAL A 15 -11.66 -1.87 1.57
CA VAL A 15 -11.31 -1.08 0.37
C VAL A 15 -12.27 0.08 0.08
N PHE A 16 -13.34 0.24 0.87
CA PHE A 16 -14.29 1.35 0.73
C PHE A 16 -13.58 2.72 0.72
N GLY A 17 -13.99 3.60 -0.19
CA GLY A 17 -13.39 4.93 -0.38
C GLY A 17 -12.04 4.93 -1.11
N TYR A 18 -11.32 3.81 -1.13
CA TYR A 18 -10.06 3.66 -1.87
C TYR A 18 -10.26 3.19 -3.31
N PHE A 19 -11.39 2.54 -3.58
CA PHE A 19 -11.73 2.02 -4.91
C PHE A 19 -13.19 2.30 -5.33
N PRO A 20 -13.66 3.56 -5.26
CA PRO A 20 -15.05 3.90 -5.53
C PRO A 20 -15.40 3.80 -7.02
N PRO A 21 -16.66 3.53 -7.39
CA PRO A 21 -17.09 3.44 -8.78
C PRO A 21 -17.11 4.79 -9.50
N THR A 22 -17.40 5.89 -8.79
CA THR A 22 -17.68 7.22 -9.38
C THR A 22 -16.54 8.22 -9.24
N ALA A 23 -15.59 8.00 -8.33
CA ALA A 23 -14.48 8.92 -8.07
C ALA A 23 -13.11 8.31 -8.44
N GLU A 24 -12.10 9.17 -8.57
CA GLU A 24 -10.72 8.77 -8.89
C GLU A 24 -9.73 9.24 -7.80
N PRO A 25 -9.77 8.63 -6.58
CA PRO A 25 -8.79 8.93 -5.56
C PRO A 25 -7.39 8.44 -5.98
N PRO A 26 -6.29 8.99 -5.39
CA PRO A 26 -4.92 8.58 -5.70
C PRO A 26 -4.65 7.07 -5.56
N SER A 27 -5.43 6.37 -4.74
CA SER A 27 -5.36 4.91 -4.55
C SER A 27 -5.93 4.08 -5.70
N LYS A 28 -6.88 4.62 -6.48
CA LYS A 28 -7.64 3.84 -7.46
C LYS A 28 -6.79 3.31 -8.60
N ARG A 29 -5.94 4.17 -9.18
CA ARG A 29 -5.05 3.79 -10.29
C ARG A 29 -4.02 2.72 -9.88
N PRO A 30 -3.28 2.86 -8.77
CA PRO A 30 -2.43 1.78 -8.26
C PRO A 30 -3.17 0.46 -8.04
N LEU A 31 -4.35 0.49 -7.41
CA LEU A 31 -5.15 -0.72 -7.17
C LEU A 31 -5.60 -1.39 -8.49
N LEU A 32 -6.02 -0.62 -9.49
CA LEU A 32 -6.34 -1.15 -10.82
C LEU A 32 -5.13 -1.82 -11.48
N THR A 33 -3.95 -1.20 -11.39
CA THR A 33 -2.71 -1.77 -11.92
C THR A 33 -2.38 -3.09 -11.23
N LEU A 34 -2.50 -3.14 -9.90
CA LEU A 34 -2.29 -4.37 -9.13
C LEU A 34 -3.26 -5.47 -9.57
N LEU A 35 -4.56 -5.19 -9.67
CA LEU A 35 -5.56 -6.18 -10.09
C LEU A 35 -5.29 -6.74 -11.50
N LYS A 36 -4.74 -5.93 -12.41
CA LYS A 36 -4.46 -6.36 -13.79
C LYS A 36 -3.12 -7.06 -13.96
N GLN A 37 -2.09 -6.62 -13.25
CA GLN A 37 -0.70 -6.98 -13.57
C GLN A 37 0.02 -7.76 -12.47
N ALA A 38 -0.42 -7.69 -11.21
CA ALA A 38 0.30 -8.27 -10.07
C ALA A 38 0.57 -9.78 -10.22
N ARG A 39 -0.34 -10.50 -10.90
CA ARG A 39 -0.19 -11.93 -11.21
C ARG A 39 1.14 -12.25 -11.91
N ALA A 40 1.56 -11.44 -12.89
CA ALA A 40 2.81 -11.69 -13.63
C ALA A 40 4.06 -11.62 -12.74
N PHE A 41 3.96 -10.90 -11.61
CA PHE A 41 5.03 -10.71 -10.64
C PHE A 41 4.92 -11.66 -9.44
N GLY A 42 3.92 -12.54 -9.41
CA GLY A 42 3.66 -13.45 -8.30
C GLY A 42 3.08 -12.74 -7.07
N LEU A 43 2.45 -11.58 -7.24
CA LEU A 43 1.76 -10.87 -6.15
C LEU A 43 0.25 -11.17 -6.23
N GLY A 44 -0.28 -11.80 -5.19
CA GLY A 44 -1.72 -11.95 -4.99
C GLY A 44 -2.30 -10.75 -4.26
N VAL A 45 -3.53 -10.36 -4.58
CA VAL A 45 -4.22 -9.24 -3.96
C VAL A 45 -5.54 -9.73 -3.39
N ILE A 46 -5.76 -9.50 -2.10
CA ILE A 46 -7.04 -9.75 -1.42
C ILE A 46 -7.61 -8.39 -1.01
N LEU A 47 -8.77 -8.07 -1.56
CA LEU A 47 -9.54 -6.89 -1.21
C LEU A 47 -10.75 -7.33 -0.39
N VAL A 48 -10.95 -6.69 0.75
CA VAL A 48 -12.07 -6.97 1.65
C VAL A 48 -12.95 -5.75 1.76
N THR A 49 -14.26 -5.94 1.88
CA THR A 49 -15.20 -4.85 2.11
C THR A 49 -16.46 -5.33 2.80
N GLN A 50 -17.10 -4.41 3.53
CA GLN A 50 -18.46 -4.59 4.02
C GLN A 50 -19.51 -4.01 3.07
N ASN A 51 -19.13 -3.09 2.17
CA ASN A 51 -20.05 -2.31 1.34
C ASN A 51 -19.77 -2.58 -0.16
N PRO A 52 -20.31 -3.68 -0.74
CA PRO A 52 -20.01 -4.05 -2.12
C PRO A 52 -20.56 -3.08 -3.16
N VAL A 53 -21.57 -2.26 -2.81
CA VAL A 53 -22.17 -1.26 -3.71
C VAL A 53 -21.19 -0.16 -4.08
N ASP A 54 -20.30 0.18 -3.16
CA ASP A 54 -19.42 1.33 -3.25
C ASP A 54 -18.03 0.99 -3.82
N ILE A 55 -17.93 -0.16 -4.50
CA ILE A 55 -16.72 -0.61 -5.17
C ILE A 55 -16.89 -0.55 -6.69
N ASP A 56 -15.82 -0.16 -7.38
CA ASP A 56 -15.73 -0.23 -8.83
C ASP A 56 -15.71 -1.70 -9.31
N TYR A 57 -16.90 -2.20 -9.64
CA TYR A 57 -17.12 -3.55 -10.16
C TYR A 57 -16.39 -3.85 -11.48
N LYS A 58 -16.05 -2.84 -12.30
CA LYS A 58 -15.27 -3.07 -13.53
C LYS A 58 -13.82 -3.44 -13.20
N GLY A 59 -13.29 -2.93 -12.11
CA GLY A 59 -11.98 -3.36 -11.61
C GLY A 59 -12.01 -4.80 -11.11
N LEU A 60 -13.13 -5.21 -10.50
CA LEU A 60 -13.31 -6.53 -9.91
C LEU A 60 -13.45 -7.67 -10.93
N THR A 61 -13.73 -7.42 -12.22
CA THR A 61 -13.80 -8.51 -13.22
C THR A 61 -12.47 -9.27 -13.36
N ASN A 62 -11.35 -8.61 -13.05
CA ASN A 62 -10.02 -9.22 -13.00
C ASN A 62 -9.80 -10.14 -11.79
N ALA A 63 -10.71 -10.16 -10.81
CA ALA A 63 -10.61 -11.04 -9.66
C ALA A 63 -10.98 -12.48 -10.03
N GLY A 64 -9.99 -13.37 -9.99
CA GLY A 64 -10.18 -14.79 -10.29
C GLY A 64 -10.84 -15.60 -9.17
N THR A 65 -10.92 -15.05 -7.95
CA THR A 65 -11.54 -15.73 -6.80
C THR A 65 -12.35 -14.74 -5.98
N TRP A 66 -13.58 -15.15 -5.65
CA TRP A 66 -14.57 -14.36 -4.93
C TRP A 66 -14.99 -15.12 -3.67
N PHE A 67 -15.06 -14.40 -2.56
CA PHE A 67 -15.58 -14.90 -1.28
C PHE A 67 -16.76 -14.01 -0.90
N ILE A 68 -17.97 -14.56 -0.98
CA ILE A 68 -19.22 -13.82 -0.77
C ILE A 68 -19.85 -14.29 0.52
N GLY A 69 -19.99 -13.38 1.49
CA GLY A 69 -20.69 -13.64 2.74
C GLY A 69 -22.20 -13.47 2.58
N LYS A 70 -22.91 -13.50 3.71
CA LYS A 70 -24.33 -13.20 3.77
C LYS A 70 -24.59 -11.75 3.39
N LEU A 71 -25.45 -11.52 2.40
CA LEU A 71 -25.93 -10.19 2.00
C LEU A 71 -27.39 -10.03 2.45
N GLN A 72 -27.68 -8.95 3.17
CA GLN A 72 -29.04 -8.67 3.65
C GLN A 72 -29.83 -7.75 2.71
N ALA A 73 -29.17 -6.77 2.11
CA ALA A 73 -29.83 -5.83 1.20
C ALA A 73 -29.87 -6.38 -0.23
N GLU A 74 -31.04 -6.28 -0.88
CA GLU A 74 -31.20 -6.77 -2.26
C GLU A 74 -30.28 -6.03 -3.24
N ARG A 75 -30.07 -4.73 -3.00
CA ARG A 75 -29.14 -3.91 -3.81
C ARG A 75 -27.69 -4.40 -3.76
N ASP A 76 -27.22 -4.81 -2.57
CA ASP A 76 -25.86 -5.34 -2.40
C ASP A 76 -25.71 -6.65 -3.18
N LYS A 77 -26.74 -7.50 -3.10
CA LYS A 77 -26.82 -8.76 -3.80
C LYS A 77 -26.83 -8.58 -5.32
N GLU A 78 -27.68 -7.71 -5.85
CA GLU A 78 -27.72 -7.37 -7.27
C GLU A 78 -26.35 -6.88 -7.76
N ARG A 79 -25.67 -6.06 -6.97
CA ARG A 79 -24.35 -5.53 -7.35
C ARG A 79 -23.29 -6.62 -7.40
N VAL A 80 -23.22 -7.48 -6.38
CA VAL A 80 -22.29 -8.60 -6.33
C VAL A 80 -22.55 -9.57 -7.49
N LEU A 81 -23.82 -9.88 -7.77
CA LEU A 81 -24.20 -10.73 -8.89
C LEU A 81 -23.81 -10.12 -10.25
N ALA A 82 -23.97 -8.81 -10.43
CA ALA A 82 -23.54 -8.13 -11.65
C ALA A 82 -22.02 -8.20 -11.85
N GLY A 83 -21.22 -8.02 -10.78
CA GLY A 83 -19.77 -8.17 -10.81
C GLY A 83 -19.34 -9.60 -11.14
N LEU A 84 -19.97 -10.58 -10.49
CA LEU A 84 -19.71 -12.00 -10.69
C LEU A 84 -20.01 -12.45 -12.13
N LYS A 85 -21.15 -12.03 -12.69
CA LYS A 85 -21.50 -12.29 -14.10
C LYS A 85 -20.50 -11.69 -15.08
N GLY A 86 -19.98 -10.50 -14.78
CA GLY A 86 -18.91 -9.88 -15.56
C GLY A 86 -17.65 -10.73 -15.58
N ALA A 87 -17.19 -11.18 -14.40
CA ALA A 87 -16.02 -12.05 -14.27
C ALA A 87 -16.20 -13.41 -14.98
N LEU A 88 -17.39 -14.01 -14.87
CA LEU A 88 -17.73 -15.27 -15.54
C LEU A 88 -17.76 -15.16 -17.06
N SER A 89 -18.28 -14.04 -17.57
CA SER A 89 -18.30 -13.75 -19.00
C SER A 89 -16.89 -13.58 -19.57
N GLU A 90 -16.00 -12.88 -18.85
CA GLU A 90 -14.58 -12.77 -19.23
C GLU A 90 -13.86 -14.12 -19.19
N ALA A 91 -14.26 -15.02 -18.28
CA ALA A 91 -13.73 -16.38 -18.18
C ALA A 91 -14.34 -17.37 -19.20
N GLY A 92 -15.31 -16.95 -20.03
CA GLY A 92 -15.94 -17.78 -21.05
C GLY A 92 -16.87 -18.87 -20.50
N LYS A 93 -17.35 -18.75 -19.26
CA LYS A 93 -18.26 -19.71 -18.62
C LYS A 93 -19.71 -19.22 -18.70
N SER A 94 -20.59 -20.00 -19.31
CA SER A 94 -22.04 -19.81 -19.29
C SER A 94 -22.61 -20.28 -17.94
N GLU A 95 -23.54 -19.53 -17.34
CA GLU A 95 -24.12 -19.84 -16.02
C GLU A 95 -25.31 -20.81 -16.11
N PRO A 96 -25.20 -22.05 -15.58
CA PRO A 96 -26.35 -22.83 -15.12
C PRO A 96 -26.65 -22.67 -13.62
N THR A 97 -25.82 -21.93 -12.87
CA THR A 97 -25.88 -21.90 -11.39
C THR A 97 -26.65 -20.69 -10.85
N ASP A 98 -27.61 -20.94 -9.96
CA ASP A 98 -28.38 -19.89 -9.29
C ASP A 98 -27.64 -19.32 -8.06
N TYR A 99 -26.72 -18.39 -8.31
CA TYR A 99 -25.98 -17.67 -7.27
C TYR A 99 -26.88 -16.85 -6.34
N SER A 100 -28.00 -16.35 -6.84
CA SER A 100 -28.94 -15.52 -6.08
C SER A 100 -29.53 -16.31 -4.91
N THR A 101 -30.04 -17.52 -5.20
CA THR A 101 -30.61 -18.40 -4.17
C THR A 101 -29.54 -18.92 -3.21
N LEU A 102 -28.33 -19.22 -3.69
CA LEU A 102 -27.22 -19.67 -2.83
C LEU A 102 -26.83 -18.60 -1.81
N ILE A 103 -26.64 -17.35 -2.24
CA ILE A 103 -26.25 -16.24 -1.38
C ILE A 103 -27.33 -15.95 -0.32
N THR A 104 -28.62 -15.97 -0.70
CA THR A 104 -29.72 -15.72 0.23
C THR A 104 -29.83 -16.81 1.31
N LYS A 105 -29.44 -18.05 1.01
CA LYS A 105 -29.44 -19.17 1.97
C LYS A 105 -28.22 -19.18 2.89
N LEU A 106 -27.22 -18.31 2.69
CA LEU A 106 -26.02 -18.30 3.53
C LEU A 106 -26.36 -17.91 4.98
N GLY A 107 -25.86 -18.72 5.91
CA GLY A 107 -25.89 -18.45 7.34
C GLY A 107 -24.76 -17.52 7.80
N ASN A 108 -24.74 -17.20 9.10
CA ASN A 108 -23.65 -16.44 9.68
C ASN A 108 -22.33 -17.24 9.60
N ARG A 109 -21.24 -16.57 9.19
CA ARG A 109 -19.89 -17.17 9.06
C ARG A 109 -19.78 -18.28 8.00
N VAL A 110 -20.73 -18.32 7.08
CA VAL A 110 -20.72 -19.19 5.90
C VAL A 110 -20.48 -18.31 4.69
N PHE A 111 -19.61 -18.77 3.79
CA PHE A 111 -19.21 -18.03 2.61
C PHE A 111 -19.39 -18.89 1.36
N LEU A 112 -19.79 -18.25 0.28
CA LEU A 112 -19.74 -18.80 -1.06
C LEU A 112 -18.40 -18.42 -1.70
N MET A 113 -17.59 -19.43 -2.04
CA MET A 113 -16.39 -19.23 -2.85
C MET A 113 -16.73 -19.48 -4.32
N HIS A 114 -16.38 -18.54 -5.18
CA HIS A 114 -16.34 -18.78 -6.62
C HIS A 114 -14.92 -18.58 -7.12
N ASN A 115 -14.41 -19.51 -7.91
CA ASN A 115 -13.12 -19.41 -8.59
C ASN A 115 -13.34 -19.63 -10.08
N VAL A 116 -12.83 -18.72 -10.91
CA VAL A 116 -12.97 -18.79 -12.37
C VAL A 116 -12.34 -20.05 -12.97
N HIS A 117 -11.42 -20.69 -12.25
CA HIS A 117 -10.76 -21.93 -12.66
C HIS A 117 -11.50 -23.21 -12.23
N GLU A 118 -12.50 -23.11 -11.34
CA GLU A 118 -13.26 -24.26 -10.83
C GLU A 118 -14.60 -24.42 -11.55
N ASP A 119 -15.15 -25.64 -11.56
CA ASP A 119 -16.37 -25.97 -12.31
C ASP A 119 -17.64 -25.32 -11.74
N GLY A 120 -17.65 -25.04 -10.44
CA GLY A 120 -18.79 -24.45 -9.76
C GLY A 120 -18.42 -23.80 -8.43
N PRO A 121 -19.35 -23.07 -7.81
CA PRO A 121 -19.10 -22.46 -6.52
C PRO A 121 -19.10 -23.49 -5.39
N VAL A 122 -18.32 -23.21 -4.36
CA VAL A 122 -18.22 -24.04 -3.16
C VAL A 122 -18.68 -23.22 -1.96
N VAL A 123 -19.59 -23.77 -1.16
CA VAL A 123 -19.96 -23.19 0.13
C VAL A 123 -19.02 -23.73 1.19
N PHE A 124 -18.42 -22.85 1.98
CA PHE A 124 -17.54 -23.25 3.07
C PHE A 124 -17.86 -22.50 4.37
N HIS A 125 -17.54 -23.16 5.47
CA HIS A 125 -17.68 -22.61 6.81
C HIS A 125 -16.35 -22.02 7.26
N THR A 126 -16.43 -20.90 7.97
CA THR A 126 -15.24 -20.35 8.62
C THR A 126 -14.83 -21.29 9.75
N ARG A 127 -13.60 -21.80 9.71
CA ARG A 127 -13.01 -22.44 10.90
C ARG A 127 -12.95 -21.41 12.03
N TRP A 128 -13.15 -21.83 13.27
CA TRP A 128 -12.93 -20.93 14.40
C TRP A 128 -11.47 -20.48 14.38
N ALA A 129 -11.23 -19.24 13.93
CA ALA A 129 -9.93 -18.61 14.03
C ALA A 129 -9.78 -18.13 15.47
N MET A 130 -9.66 -19.08 16.40
CA MET A 130 -9.21 -18.80 17.76
C MET A 130 -7.72 -18.50 17.70
N SER A 131 -7.41 -17.36 17.11
CA SER A 131 -6.11 -16.77 17.22
C SER A 131 -6.10 -16.10 18.58
N TYR A 132 -5.51 -16.76 19.58
CA TYR A 132 -4.98 -16.07 20.76
C TYR A 132 -3.80 -15.16 20.35
N LEU A 133 -3.92 -14.45 19.23
CA LEU A 133 -3.00 -13.41 18.83
C LEU A 133 -3.06 -12.40 19.97
N ARG A 134 -1.92 -12.24 20.63
CA ARG A 134 -1.75 -11.42 21.82
C ARG A 134 -1.89 -9.94 21.46
N GLY A 135 -3.09 -9.50 21.09
CA GLY A 135 -3.40 -8.12 20.75
C GLY A 135 -2.37 -7.46 19.82
N PRO A 136 -2.33 -6.11 19.78
CA PRO A 136 -1.21 -5.40 19.20
C PRO A 136 0.07 -5.61 20.03
N LEU A 137 1.21 -5.82 19.36
CA LEU A 137 2.51 -5.91 20.03
C LEU A 137 2.83 -4.56 20.71
N THR A 138 3.15 -4.63 22.00
CA THR A 138 3.66 -3.47 22.74
C THR A 138 5.06 -3.09 22.26
N LEU A 139 5.45 -1.82 22.44
CA LEU A 139 6.79 -1.33 22.09
C LEU A 139 7.94 -2.21 22.64
N PRO A 140 7.90 -2.71 23.89
CA PRO A 140 8.91 -3.65 24.37
C PRO A 140 8.95 -4.97 23.59
N GLN A 141 7.78 -5.53 23.23
CA GLN A 141 7.71 -6.77 22.46
C GLN A 141 8.22 -6.58 21.03
N VAL A 142 7.96 -5.43 20.42
CA VAL A 142 8.53 -5.07 19.11
C VAL A 142 10.05 -5.01 19.19
N ARG A 143 10.62 -4.39 20.23
CA ARG A 143 12.09 -4.34 20.44
C ARG A 143 12.69 -5.73 20.57
N THR A 144 12.06 -6.61 21.35
CA THR A 144 12.51 -8.00 21.49
C THR A 144 12.44 -8.75 20.16
N LEU A 145 11.35 -8.61 19.41
CA LEU A 145 11.17 -9.25 18.10
C LEU A 145 12.20 -8.76 17.06
N MET A 146 12.53 -7.47 17.10
CA MET A 146 13.45 -6.84 16.15
C MET A 146 14.92 -6.93 16.56
N ALA A 147 15.25 -7.49 17.73
CA ALA A 147 16.62 -7.51 18.26
C ALA A 147 17.62 -8.22 17.32
N ASP A 148 17.21 -9.31 16.68
CA ASP A 148 18.08 -10.07 15.78
C ASP A 148 18.24 -9.38 14.43
N ARG A 149 17.18 -8.74 13.93
CA ARG A 149 17.25 -7.88 12.73
C ARG A 149 18.20 -6.71 12.98
N LEU A 150 18.06 -6.03 14.13
CA LEU A 150 18.90 -4.88 14.47
C LEU A 150 20.38 -5.29 14.63
N ARG A 151 20.66 -6.45 15.23
CA ARG A 151 22.01 -7.03 15.30
C ARG A 151 22.57 -7.39 13.93
N THR A 152 21.77 -7.99 13.06
CA THR A 152 22.19 -8.39 11.71
C THR A 152 22.48 -7.17 10.84
N THR A 153 21.67 -6.11 10.94
CA THR A 153 21.92 -4.85 10.23
C THR A 153 23.16 -4.14 10.76
N ALA A 154 23.41 -4.19 12.08
CA ALA A 154 24.62 -3.63 12.69
C ALA A 154 25.90 -4.39 12.30
N SER A 155 25.85 -5.73 12.19
CA SER A 155 27.00 -6.54 11.78
C SER A 155 27.30 -6.42 10.29
N THR A 156 26.29 -6.19 9.44
CA THR A 156 26.49 -6.02 7.99
C THR A 156 27.05 -4.63 7.65
N GLY A 157 26.74 -3.60 8.46
CA GLY A 157 27.33 -2.26 8.31
C GLY A 157 28.84 -2.22 8.62
N ALA A 158 29.35 -3.14 9.45
CA ALA A 158 30.77 -3.20 9.79
C ALA A 158 31.65 -3.92 8.75
N GLN A 159 31.06 -4.73 7.85
CA GLN A 159 31.81 -5.46 6.81
C GLN A 159 31.82 -4.76 5.44
N GLY A 160 31.01 -3.70 5.25
CA GLY A 160 30.99 -2.90 4.02
C GLY A 160 32.04 -1.79 3.95
N ALA A 161 32.76 -1.50 5.05
CA ALA A 161 33.69 -0.37 5.11
C ALA A 161 35.11 -0.70 4.59
N ALA A 162 35.43 -1.95 4.26
CA ALA A 162 36.80 -2.38 3.94
C ALA A 162 37.04 -2.82 2.49
N ALA A 163 36.03 -2.83 1.61
CA ALA A 163 36.23 -3.26 0.22
C ALA A 163 35.40 -2.41 -0.75
N GLY A 164 36.05 -1.52 -1.50
CA GLY A 164 35.41 -0.88 -2.65
C GLY A 164 35.81 0.56 -2.97
N ALA A 165 36.99 1.03 -2.56
CA ALA A 165 37.63 2.16 -3.24
C ALA A 165 38.13 1.66 -4.61
N THR A 166 37.34 1.86 -5.67
CA THR A 166 37.71 2.08 -7.08
C THR A 166 36.55 1.74 -8.00
N SER A 167 35.78 2.74 -8.43
CA SER A 167 35.24 2.84 -9.80
C SER A 167 34.58 4.20 -9.98
N SER A 168 35.36 5.14 -10.50
CA SER A 168 34.82 6.30 -11.21
C SER A 168 34.16 5.80 -12.50
N GLY A 169 32.86 6.00 -12.65
CA GLY A 169 32.18 5.68 -13.91
C GLY A 169 30.66 5.63 -13.79
N ALA A 170 30.04 6.73 -14.23
CA ALA A 170 28.70 6.82 -14.82
C ALA A 170 27.50 6.37 -13.97
N LEU A 171 26.86 7.35 -13.31
CA LEU A 171 25.40 7.49 -13.27
C LEU A 171 25.05 8.98 -13.30
N GLU A 172 25.14 9.56 -14.51
CA GLU A 172 24.34 10.73 -14.85
C GLU A 172 22.86 10.35 -14.91
N ALA A 173 22.02 11.36 -14.65
CA ALA A 173 20.57 11.41 -14.85
C ALA A 173 19.66 10.88 -13.72
N LEU A 174 19.66 11.58 -12.60
CA LEU A 174 18.41 12.02 -11.96
C LEU A 174 18.46 13.54 -11.79
N GLN A 175 18.26 14.23 -12.91
CA GLN A 175 17.99 15.66 -12.95
C GLN A 175 16.63 15.89 -12.30
N THR A 176 16.68 16.02 -10.97
CA THR A 176 15.54 16.43 -10.16
C THR A 176 15.33 17.92 -10.43
N ALA A 177 14.10 18.26 -10.79
CA ALA A 177 13.65 19.59 -11.17
C ALA A 177 14.34 20.69 -10.34
N THR A 178 15.09 21.54 -11.04
CA THR A 178 15.57 22.82 -10.52
C THR A 178 14.36 23.72 -10.29
N LEU A 179 13.79 23.67 -9.08
CA LEU A 179 13.12 24.83 -8.50
C LEU A 179 14.24 25.84 -8.20
N GLN A 180 14.32 26.89 -9.01
CA GLN A 180 15.20 28.03 -8.74
C GLN A 180 14.93 28.57 -7.32
N PRO A 181 15.97 28.89 -6.54
CA PRO A 181 15.78 29.34 -5.17
C PRO A 181 15.19 30.75 -5.16
N GLN A 182 13.96 30.88 -4.67
CA GLN A 182 13.60 32.13 -4.00
C GLN A 182 14.46 32.21 -2.74
N GLY A 183 15.14 33.34 -2.55
CA GLY A 183 16.28 33.51 -1.62
C GLY A 183 16.10 32.84 -0.26
N ALA A 184 17.21 32.40 0.33
CA ALA A 184 17.19 31.71 1.61
C ALA A 184 16.55 32.61 2.69
N PRO A 185 15.65 32.06 3.53
CA PRO A 185 15.10 32.78 4.66
C PRO A 185 16.21 33.21 5.63
N ALA A 186 15.95 34.26 6.41
CA ALA A 186 16.93 34.83 7.34
C ALA A 186 17.53 33.74 8.25
N GLY A 187 18.86 33.61 8.22
CA GLY A 187 19.61 32.58 8.96
C GLY A 187 20.03 31.35 8.15
N PHE A 188 19.60 31.22 6.88
CA PHE A 188 19.98 30.11 6.00
C PHE A 188 20.84 30.59 4.83
N GLN A 189 21.70 29.71 4.31
CA GLN A 189 22.53 29.96 3.14
C GLN A 189 21.97 29.19 1.93
N THR A 190 22.09 29.77 0.74
CA THR A 190 21.73 29.12 -0.54
C THR A 190 22.81 28.17 -1.04
N THR A 191 24.01 28.23 -0.46
CA THR A 191 25.15 27.36 -0.77
C THR A 191 25.43 26.44 0.41
N PRO A 192 25.64 25.13 0.19
CA PRO A 192 26.07 24.23 1.25
C PRO A 192 27.39 24.69 1.88
N PRO A 193 27.61 24.44 3.18
CA PRO A 193 28.90 24.70 3.83
C PRO A 193 30.03 23.93 3.14
N ALA A 194 31.23 24.52 3.09
CA ALA A 194 32.42 23.82 2.64
C ALA A 194 32.81 22.76 3.68
N VAL A 195 32.82 21.49 3.27
CA VAL A 195 33.13 20.34 4.13
C VAL A 195 34.47 19.75 3.69
N PRO A 196 35.39 19.44 4.64
CA PRO A 196 36.64 18.74 4.35
C PRO A 196 36.40 17.39 3.61
N PRO A 197 37.33 16.96 2.74
CA PRO A 197 37.12 15.76 1.89
C PRO A 197 37.04 14.45 2.67
N ASP A 198 37.51 14.42 3.92
CA ASP A 198 37.43 13.30 4.86
C ASP A 198 36.06 13.17 5.55
N VAL A 199 35.21 14.19 5.47
CA VAL A 199 33.88 14.19 6.09
C VAL A 199 32.82 13.83 5.04
N THR A 200 32.19 12.67 5.21
CA THR A 200 31.11 12.23 4.32
C THR A 200 29.84 13.03 4.57
N GLN A 201 29.46 13.87 3.60
CA GLN A 201 28.20 14.59 3.65
C GLN A 201 27.04 13.68 3.24
N VAL A 202 26.02 13.60 4.08
CA VAL A 202 24.77 12.87 3.80
C VAL A 202 23.57 13.77 4.08
N TYR A 203 22.51 13.60 3.29
CA TYR A 203 21.23 14.28 3.47
C TYR A 203 20.20 13.28 3.97
N LEU A 204 19.51 13.61 5.07
CA LEU A 204 18.46 12.76 5.61
C LEU A 204 17.15 12.97 4.82
N PRO A 205 16.39 11.90 4.56
CA PRO A 205 15.11 12.02 3.88
C PRO A 205 14.12 12.82 4.74
N CYS A 206 13.45 13.80 4.13
CA CYS A 206 12.36 14.51 4.78
C CYS A 206 11.14 13.58 4.91
N LYS A 207 10.75 13.27 6.15
CA LYS A 207 9.58 12.42 6.45
C LYS A 207 8.29 13.21 6.68
N LEU A 208 8.35 14.53 6.52
CA LEU A 208 7.22 15.42 6.77
C LEU A 208 6.61 15.85 5.43
N GLU A 209 5.34 15.50 5.22
CA GLU A 209 4.59 15.98 4.07
C GLU A 209 4.18 17.45 4.24
N GLU A 210 4.04 18.18 3.13
CA GLU A 210 3.67 19.60 3.11
C GLU A 210 2.41 19.89 3.94
N ARG A 211 1.38 19.04 3.82
CA ARG A 211 0.12 19.20 4.55
C ARG A 211 0.28 19.11 6.07
N ASP A 212 1.21 18.26 6.52
CA ASP A 212 1.50 18.09 7.94
C ASP A 212 2.38 19.23 8.45
N ALA A 213 3.31 19.73 7.63
CA ALA A 213 4.10 20.92 7.94
C ALA A 213 3.22 22.17 8.15
N ILE A 214 2.25 22.40 7.27
CA ILE A 214 1.29 23.50 7.39
C ILE A 214 0.45 23.36 8.67
N ARG A 215 -0.04 22.15 8.97
CA ARG A 215 -0.83 21.89 10.18
C ARG A 215 -0.05 22.18 11.46
N VAL A 216 1.22 21.78 11.51
CA VAL A 216 2.11 22.07 12.65
C VAL A 216 2.34 23.57 12.79
N ALA A 217 2.50 24.28 11.67
CA ALA A 217 2.67 25.74 11.68
C ALA A 217 1.41 26.46 12.17
N GLU A 218 0.21 26.06 11.74
CA GLU A 218 -1.08 26.59 12.22
C GLU A 218 -1.27 26.36 13.72
N GLN A 219 -0.92 25.18 14.22
CA GLN A 219 -0.98 24.86 15.65
C GLN A 219 -0.05 25.75 16.48
N ARG A 220 1.17 26.02 16.00
CA ARG A 220 2.12 26.91 16.67
C ARG A 220 1.66 28.37 16.64
N ALA A 221 1.03 28.80 15.54
CA ALA A 221 0.50 30.14 15.40
C ALA A 221 -0.82 30.36 16.15
N GLY A 222 -1.51 29.28 16.55
CA GLY A 222 -2.81 29.34 17.22
C GLY A 222 -3.95 29.85 16.33
N ALA A 223 -3.72 29.95 15.03
CA ALA A 223 -4.65 30.48 14.04
C ALA A 223 -4.37 29.87 12.67
N ARG A 224 -5.35 30.00 11.77
CA ARG A 224 -5.18 29.59 10.37
C ARG A 224 -4.19 30.53 9.69
N ILE A 225 -3.20 29.98 8.99
CA ILE A 225 -2.16 30.78 8.33
C ILE A 225 -2.35 30.76 6.80
N GLU A 226 -2.07 31.88 6.16
CA GLU A 226 -1.97 31.94 4.70
C GLU A 226 -0.53 31.59 4.29
N VAL A 227 -0.37 30.46 3.61
CA VAL A 227 0.94 29.95 3.21
C VAL A 227 1.39 30.65 1.93
N LYS A 228 2.44 31.50 2.04
CA LYS A 228 3.02 32.23 0.90
C LYS A 228 4.03 31.42 0.09
N GLY A 229 4.61 30.39 0.69
CA GLY A 229 5.58 29.51 0.04
C GLY A 229 6.05 28.41 0.98
N VAL A 230 6.43 27.28 0.40
CA VAL A 230 6.97 26.13 1.13
C VAL A 230 8.35 25.83 0.55
N GLN A 231 9.34 25.73 1.43
CA GLN A 231 10.73 25.46 1.08
C GLN A 231 11.30 24.39 2.00
N LEU A 232 12.10 23.48 1.46
CA LEU A 232 12.85 22.51 2.24
C LEU A 232 14.16 23.14 2.73
N LEU A 233 14.37 23.14 4.05
CA LEU A 233 15.57 23.66 4.68
C LEU A 233 16.36 22.51 5.31
N TYR A 234 17.68 22.55 5.20
CA TYR A 234 18.59 21.63 5.86
C TYR A 234 19.33 22.35 6.96
N GLU A 235 19.40 21.73 8.13
CA GLU A 235 20.24 22.16 9.25
C GLU A 235 21.45 21.22 9.32
N ALA A 236 22.65 21.79 9.39
CA ALA A 236 23.87 21.02 9.46
C ALA A 236 24.04 20.41 10.86
N GLY A 237 24.25 19.09 10.92
CA GLY A 237 24.58 18.38 12.14
C GLY A 237 25.74 17.42 11.90
N VAL A 238 26.57 17.20 12.92
CA VAL A 238 27.67 16.23 12.88
C VAL A 238 27.23 14.97 13.61
N LEU A 239 27.25 13.83 12.92
CA LEU A 239 26.94 12.53 13.51
C LEU A 239 28.26 11.80 13.81
N GLY A 240 28.74 11.95 15.04
CA GLY A 240 29.99 11.34 15.49
C GLY A 240 30.58 12.07 16.69
N ALA A 241 30.26 11.59 17.89
CA ALA A 241 31.02 11.76 19.12
C ALA A 241 30.92 10.44 19.89
#